data_AF-A0A8S9QG44-F1
#
_entry.id   AF-A0A8S9QG44-F1
#
_cell.length_a   1.000
_cell.length_b   1.000
_cell.length_c   1.000
_cell.angle_alpha   90.00
_cell.angle_beta   90.00
_cell.angle_gamma   90.00
#
_symmetry.space_group_name_H-M   'P 1'
#
loop_
_entity.id
_entity.type
_entity.pdbx_description
1 polymer ?
#
loop_
_entity_poly.entity_id
_entity_poly.type
_entity_poly.pdbx_seq_one_letter_code
_entity_poly.pdbx_strand_id
1 'polypeptide(L)' 'MVESKPVWKVTLNNPCICLLTNLKLSCTGFESVMPVDTLIKTGDVCVLNKSIQGDFVFKYAWDTSFEFKVIDGTFCA' A
#
# COMPACT_ATOMS: atom_id res chain seq x y z
N MET A 1 -10.81 12.48 9.28
CA MET A 1 -9.71 12.53 10.26
C MET A 1 -9.89 11.34 11.20
N VAL A 2 -8.80 10.73 11.64
CA VAL A 2 -8.80 9.64 12.65
C VAL A 2 -7.76 10.04 13.69
N GLU A 3 -8.15 10.04 14.97
CA GLU A 3 -7.30 10.52 16.08
C GLU A 3 -6.63 11.89 15.81
N SER A 4 -7.40 12.85 15.29
CA SER A 4 -6.92 14.19 14.92
C SER A 4 -5.86 14.24 13.82
N LYS A 5 -5.54 13.12 13.16
CA LYS A 5 -4.64 13.06 12.00
C LYS A 5 -5.43 13.09 10.67
N PRO A 6 -4.88 13.71 9.60
CA PRO A 6 -5.49 13.66 8.29
C PRO A 6 -5.48 12.22 7.73
N VAL A 7 -6.48 11.93 6.89
CA VAL A 7 -6.61 10.62 6.23
C VAL A 7 -6.15 10.76 4.80
N TRP A 8 -5.16 9.96 4.42
CA TRP A 8 -4.57 9.92 3.10
C TRP A 8 -5.15 8.74 2.31
N LYS A 9 -5.41 8.97 1.03
CA LYS A 9 -5.88 7.96 0.07
C LYS A 9 -4.72 7.56 -0.82
N VAL A 10 -4.37 6.28 -0.83
CA VAL A 10 -3.36 5.72 -1.74
C VAL A 10 -4.08 4.96 -2.83
N THR A 11 -3.71 5.24 -4.07
CA THR A 11 -4.20 4.51 -5.25
C THR A 11 -3.04 3.73 -5.85
N LEU A 12 -3.15 2.40 -5.81
CA LEU A 12 -2.28 1.49 -6.54
C LEU A 12 -2.95 1.22 -7.88
N ASN A 13 -2.29 1.63 -8.96
CA ASN A 13 -2.79 1.42 -10.32
C ASN A 13 -2.08 0.20 -10.89
N ASN A 14 -2.82 -0.86 -11.22
CA ASN A 14 -2.30 -1.96 -12.02
C ASN A 14 -2.78 -1.78 -13.46
N PRO A 15 -1.94 -1.23 -14.36
CA PRO A 15 -2.31 -1.02 -15.76
C PRO A 15 -2.33 -2.32 -16.56
N CYS A 16 -1.86 -3.43 -15.98
CA CYS A 16 -1.87 -4.72 -16.65
C CYS A 16 -3.27 -5.34 -16.56
N ILE A 17 -3.69 -6.02 -17.63
CA ILE A 17 -4.94 -6.81 -17.63
C ILE A 17 -4.85 -8.01 -16.68
N CYS A 18 -3.62 -8.38 -16.33
CA CYS A 18 -3.23 -9.48 -15.47
C CYS A 18 -3.39 -9.16 -13.99
N LEU A 19 -3.53 -10.21 -13.20
CA LEU A 19 -3.51 -10.13 -11.74
C LEU A 19 -2.09 -9.79 -11.26
N LEU A 20 -1.95 -8.73 -10.47
CA LEU A 20 -0.72 -8.38 -9.78
C LEU A 20 -0.75 -9.00 -8.38
N THR A 21 0.25 -9.83 -8.10
CA THR A 21 0.40 -10.59 -6.85
C THR A 21 1.76 -10.29 -6.22
N ASN A 22 1.91 -10.60 -4.94
CA ASN A 22 3.16 -10.41 -4.19
C ASN A 22 3.75 -8.99 -4.33
N LEU A 23 2.89 -7.96 -4.42
CA LEU A 23 3.32 -6.58 -4.57
C LEU A 23 4.08 -6.13 -3.32
N LYS A 24 5.34 -5.75 -3.50
CA LYS A 24 6.21 -5.21 -2.46
C LYS A 24 6.36 -3.71 -2.66
N LEU A 25 6.10 -2.97 -1.59
CA LEU A 25 6.24 -1.53 -1.51
C LEU A 25 7.34 -1.18 -0.50
N SER A 26 8.10 -0.14 -0.78
CA SER A 26 8.97 0.48 0.22
C SER A 26 8.10 1.23 1.21
N CYS A 27 8.29 0.92 2.50
CA CYS A 27 7.58 1.55 3.59
C CYS A 27 8.50 1.90 4.77
N THR A 28 9.77 2.21 4.46
CA THR A 28 10.75 2.74 5.40
C THR A 28 10.21 4.01 6.05
N GLY A 29 10.07 4.00 7.38
CA GLY A 29 9.50 5.13 8.12
C GLY A 29 7.99 5.33 7.95
N PHE A 30 7.27 4.40 7.31
CA PHE A 30 5.81 4.45 7.26
C PHE A 30 5.22 4.11 8.62
N GLU A 31 4.33 4.99 9.09
CA GLU A 31 3.55 4.83 10.30
C GLU A 31 2.10 5.26 10.03
N SER A 32 1.16 4.63 10.73
CA SER A 32 -0.24 5.05 10.72
C SER A 32 -0.90 4.78 12.07
N VAL A 33 -1.76 5.71 12.49
CA VAL A 33 -2.65 5.49 13.65
C VAL A 33 -3.89 4.68 13.28
N MET A 34 -4.21 4.61 11.98
CA MET A 34 -5.32 3.82 11.49
C MET A 34 -4.82 2.42 11.12
N PRO A 35 -5.50 1.35 11.52
CA PRO A 35 -5.12 0.00 11.09
C PRO A 35 -5.16 -0.11 9.56
N VAL A 36 -4.09 -0.64 8.98
CA VAL A 36 -3.95 -0.87 7.54
C VAL A 36 -3.80 -2.37 7.28
N ASP A 37 -4.92 -3.10 7.31
CA ASP A 37 -4.94 -4.57 7.21
C ASP A 37 -4.48 -5.11 5.86
N THR A 38 -4.39 -4.23 4.86
CA THR A 38 -4.03 -4.58 3.48
C THR A 38 -2.52 -4.70 3.26
N LEU A 39 -1.70 -4.14 4.18
CA LEU A 39 -0.24 -4.15 4.07
C LEU A 39 0.37 -4.93 5.25
N ILE A 40 1.22 -5.89 4.95
CA ILE A 40 2.03 -6.61 5.93
C ILE A 40 3.43 -5.98 5.92
N LYS A 41 3.78 -5.28 7.00
CA LYS A 41 5.10 -4.66 7.17
C LYS A 41 6.11 -5.70 7.64
N THR A 42 7.19 -5.86 6.88
CA THR A 42 8.35 -6.72 7.16
C THR A 42 9.61 -5.86 7.13
N GLY A 43 9.93 -5.23 8.25
CA GLY A 43 11.01 -4.24 8.33
C GLY A 43 10.68 -2.99 7.49
N ASP A 44 11.52 -2.73 6.49
CA ASP A 44 11.40 -1.59 5.56
C ASP A 44 10.54 -1.88 4.32
N VAL A 45 10.08 -3.12 4.18
CA VAL A 45 9.28 -3.58 3.04
C VAL A 45 7.87 -3.89 3.50
N CYS A 46 6.87 -3.40 2.78
CA CYS A 46 5.47 -3.73 2.99
C CYS A 46 4.98 -4.59 1.84
N VAL A 47 4.43 -5.77 2.15
CA VAL A 47 3.84 -6.67 1.17
C VAL A 47 2.33 -6.46 1.17
N LEU A 48 1.75 -6.28 0.00
CA LEU A 48 0.30 -6.21 -0.14
C LEU A 48 -0.30 -7.61 0.11
N ASN A 49 -1.15 -7.74 1.12
CA ASN A 49 -1.81 -8.99 1.51
C ASN A 49 -3.04 -9.32 0.63
N LYS A 50 -2.97 -8.95 -0.65
CA LYS A 50 -4.03 -9.19 -1.61
C LYS A 50 -3.48 -9.07 -3.02
N SER A 51 -4.13 -9.80 -3.92
CA SER A 51 -3.93 -9.64 -5.36
C SER A 51 -4.79 -8.48 -5.87
N ILE A 52 -4.30 -7.74 -6.86
CA ILE A 52 -5.06 -6.64 -7.48
C ILE A 52 -5.17 -6.82 -9.00
N GLN A 53 -6.39 -6.70 -9.50
CA GLN A 53 -6.70 -6.63 -10.93
C GLN A 53 -7.30 -5.25 -11.19
N GLY A 54 -6.57 -4.38 -11.87
CA GLY A 54 -6.88 -2.95 -11.98
C GLY A 54 -6.57 -2.14 -10.71
N ASP A 55 -7.29 -1.04 -10.54
CA ASP A 55 -6.99 -0.07 -9.49
C ASP A 55 -7.43 -0.55 -8.10
N PHE A 56 -6.54 -0.38 -7.13
CA PHE A 56 -6.84 -0.65 -5.74
C PHE A 56 -6.56 0.57 -4.88
N VAL A 57 -7.47 0.86 -3.96
CA VAL A 57 -7.37 2.00 -3.06
C VAL A 57 -7.37 1.51 -1.62
N PHE A 58 -6.41 2.00 -0.84
CA PHE A 58 -6.44 1.91 0.62
C PHE A 58 -6.24 3.28 1.23
N LYS A 59 -6.53 3.38 2.52
CA LYS A 59 -6.40 4.62 3.29
C LYS A 59 -5.49 4.39 4.47
N TYR A 60 -4.83 5.44 4.92
CA TYR A 60 -4.10 5.48 6.20
C TYR A 60 -4.29 6.86 6.83
N ALA A 61 -4.05 6.96 8.14
CA ALA A 61 -4.06 8.24 8.85
C ALA A 61 -2.69 8.53 9.44
N TRP A 62 -2.12 9.68 9.09
CA TRP A 62 -0.81 10.14 9.57
C TRP A 62 -0.66 11.66 9.40
N ASP A 63 0.29 12.28 10.10
CA ASP A 63 0.47 13.74 10.05
C ASP A 63 0.90 14.23 8.65
N THR A 64 1.71 13.42 7.95
CA THR A 64 2.22 13.72 6.61
C THR A 64 1.82 12.65 5.61
N SER A 65 1.73 13.03 4.34
CA SER A 65 1.60 12.07 3.25
C SER A 65 2.90 11.28 3.10
N PHE A 66 2.77 9.95 3.09
CA PHE A 66 3.79 8.99 2.74
C PHE A 66 3.70 8.61 1.26
N GLU A 67 4.83 8.68 0.55
CA GLU A 67 4.95 8.24 -0.84
C GLU A 67 5.41 6.77 -0.87
N PHE A 68 4.51 5.87 -1.23
CA PHE A 68 4.85 4.45 -1.41
C PHE A 68 5.56 4.24 -2.76
N LYS A 69 6.72 3.58 -2.72
CA LYS A 69 7.45 3.20 -3.93
C LYS A 69 7.31 1.71 -4.18
N VAL A 70 6.99 1.33 -5.41
CA VAL A 70 6.97 -0.09 -5.80
C VAL A 70 8.41 -0.61 -5.86
N ILE A 71 8.68 -1.68 -5.12
CA ILE A 71 9.97 -2.38 -5.14
C ILE A 71 9.91 -3.53 -6.15
N ASP A 72 8.85 -4.34 -6.06
CA ASP A 72 8.72 -5.59 -6.79
C ASP A 72 7.25 -5.99 -6.89
N GLY A 73 6.90 -6.80 -7.88
CA GLY A 73 5.55 -7.31 -8.07
C GLY A 73 5.50 -8.39 -9.15
N THR A 74 4.72 -9.42 -8.92
CA THR A 74 4.56 -10.53 -9.85
C THR A 74 3.30 -10.34 -10.67
N PHE A 75 3.46 -10.03 -11.95
CA PHE A 75 2.39 -10.13 -12.95
C PHE A 75 2.20 -11.60 -13.32
N CYS A 76 1.00 -11.98 -13.80
CA CYS A 76 0.65 -13.38 -14.15
C CYS A 76 1.84 -14.19 -14.70
N ALA A 77 2.07 -15.34 -14.06
CA ALA A 77 2.93 -16.41 -14.58
C ALA A 77 2.18 -17.27 -15.61
#